data_AF-A0A3B0WJE2-F1
#
_entry.id   AF-A0A3B0WJE2-F1
#
_cell.length_a   1.000
_cell.length_b   1.000
_cell.length_c   1.000
_cell.angle_alpha   90.00
_cell.angle_beta   90.00
_cell.angle_gamma   90.00
#
_symmetry.space_group_name_H-M   'P 1'
#
loop_
_entity.id
_entity.type
_entity.pdbx_description
1 polymer ?
#
loop_
_entity_poly.entity_id
_entity_poly.type
_entity_poly.pdbx_seq_one_letter_code
_entity_poly.pdbx_strand_id
1 'polypeptide(L)'
;MVAALFDLTHTIQTPEGVQLHLKVAGIWCRSVAWLIDLFIRGIFYLFIGFGSSLLGDLGSGLLLISFFFLEWFYPVIFEVLNQGMTPGKQYLNIQVL
;
A
#
# COMPACT_ATOMS: atom_id res chain seq x y z
N MET A 1 -13.83 4.08 29.46
CA MET A 1 -13.93 4.91 28.23
C MET A 1 -12.58 5.57 28.03
N VAL A 2 -11.69 4.93 27.27
CA VAL A 2 -10.31 5.44 27.07
C VAL A 2 -10.38 6.62 26.12
N ALA A 3 -9.90 7.77 26.57
CA ALA A 3 -9.85 9.01 25.81
C ALA A 3 -9.09 8.84 24.48
N ALA A 4 -9.60 9.45 23.41
CA ALA A 4 -8.93 9.56 22.13
C ALA A 4 -7.66 10.42 22.29
N LEU A 5 -6.49 9.79 22.38
CA LEU A 5 -5.20 10.49 22.54
C LEU A 5 -4.79 11.27 21.27
N PHE A 6 -5.42 10.98 20.12
CA PHE A 6 -5.19 11.67 18.85
C PHE A 6 -6.52 11.94 18.15
N ASP A 7 -6.85 13.22 17.96
CA ASP A 7 -7.89 13.60 17.02
C ASP A 7 -7.31 13.44 15.60
N LEU A 8 -7.88 12.50 14.84
CA LEU A 8 -7.50 12.21 13.45
C LEU A 8 -8.44 12.89 12.46
N THR A 9 -9.30 13.80 12.93
CA THR A 9 -10.20 14.57 12.08
C THR A 9 -9.41 15.68 11.40
N HIS A 10 -9.36 15.65 10.08
CA HIS A 10 -8.72 16.67 9.26
C HIS A 10 -9.78 17.40 8.45
N THR A 11 -9.81 18.72 8.58
CA THR A 11 -10.74 19.56 7.82
C THR A 11 -10.04 20.12 6.59
N ILE A 12 -10.61 19.90 5.41
CA ILE A 12 -10.16 20.51 4.15
C ILE A 12 -11.25 21.43 3.61
N GLN A 13 -10.88 22.60 3.10
CA GLN A 13 -11.77 23.43 2.29
C GLN A 13 -11.64 23.02 0.83
N THR A 14 -12.76 22.70 0.20
CA THR A 14 -12.80 22.45 -1.24
C THR A 14 -12.88 23.79 -2.01
N PRO A 15 -12.52 23.81 -3.30
CA PRO A 15 -12.61 25.02 -4.13
C PRO A 15 -14.02 25.63 -4.19
N GLU A 16 -15.05 24.84 -3.93
CA GLU A 16 -16.46 25.25 -3.88
C GLU A 16 -16.85 25.95 -2.57
N GLY A 17 -15.91 26.12 -1.63
CA GLY A 17 -16.14 26.78 -0.33
C GLY A 17 -16.77 25.87 0.72
N VAL A 18 -16.88 24.56 0.46
CA VAL A 18 -17.42 23.56 1.39
C VAL A 18 -16.31 23.03 2.29
N GLN A 19 -16.59 22.87 3.58
CA GLN A 19 -15.68 22.24 4.54
C GLN A 19 -15.96 20.75 4.63
N LEU A 20 -14.97 19.92 4.30
CA LEU A 20 -15.03 18.47 4.47
C LEU A 20 -14.28 18.07 5.74
N HIS A 21 -14.96 17.33 6.62
CA HIS A 21 -14.36 16.73 7.80
C HIS A 21 -14.04 15.26 7.50
N LEU A 22 -12.75 14.95 7.33
CA LEU A 22 -12.29 13.61 6.98
C LEU A 22 -11.60 12.97 8.18
N LYS A 23 -11.96 11.73 8.50
CA LYS A 23 -11.24 10.94 9.49
C LYS A 23 -10.04 10.27 8.84
N VAL A 24 -8.84 10.76 9.14
CA VAL A 24 -7.59 10.23 8.59
C VAL A 24 -7.28 8.89 9.24
N ALA A 25 -6.81 7.93 8.45
CA ALA A 25 -6.29 6.68 8.97
C ALA A 25 -5.01 6.93 9.80
N GLY A 26 -5.02 6.49 11.06
CA GLY A 26 -3.87 6.60 11.95
C GLY A 26 -2.69 5.73 11.50
N ILE A 27 -1.52 5.96 12.11
CA ILE A 27 -0.28 5.24 11.78
C ILE A 27 -0.45 3.71 11.87
N TRP A 28 -1.20 3.22 12.87
CA TRP A 28 -1.41 1.79 13.05
C TRP A 28 -2.13 1.14 11.86
N CYS A 29 -3.24 1.73 11.40
CA CYS A 29 -3.97 1.22 10.24
C CYS A 29 -3.10 1.23 8.98
N ARG A 30 -2.31 2.29 8.77
CA ARG A 30 -1.41 2.38 7.61
C ARG A 30 -0.28 1.34 7.67
N SER A 31 0.31 1.11 8.84
CA SER A 31 1.34 0.10 9.04
C SER A 31 0.83 -1.32 8.81
N VAL A 32 -0.37 -1.64 9.31
CA VAL A 32 -0.97 -2.97 9.09
C VAL A 32 -1.33 -3.18 7.62
N ALA A 33 -1.91 -2.18 6.95
CA ALA A 33 -2.15 -2.25 5.50
C ALA A 33 -0.85 -2.52 4.73
N TRP A 34 0.21 -1.77 5.05
CA TRP A 34 1.52 -1.95 4.43
C TRP A 34 2.11 -3.34 4.69
N LEU A 35 1.96 -3.90 5.90
CA LEU A 35 2.43 -5.26 6.22
C LEU A 35 1.69 -6.33 5.43
N ILE A 36 0.38 -6.20 5.23
CA ILE A 36 -0.40 -7.11 4.39
C ILE A 36 0.09 -7.04 2.94
N ASP A 37 0.25 -5.83 2.40
CA ASP A 37 0.75 -5.66 1.04
C ASP A 37 2.19 -6.17 0.89
N LEU A 38 3.04 -5.97 1.91
CA LEU A 38 4.39 -6.52 1.96
C LEU A 38 4.38 -8.04 1.96
N PHE A 39 3.48 -8.68 2.70
CA PHE A 39 3.36 -10.13 2.71
C PHE A 39 2.97 -10.67 1.32
N ILE A 40 2.03 -10.01 0.65
CA ILE A 40 1.63 -10.35 -0.72
C ILE A 40 2.83 -10.20 -1.67
N ARG A 41 3.52 -9.05 -1.66
CA ARG A 41 4.73 -8.84 -2.48
C ARG A 41 5.84 -9.83 -2.13
N GLY A 42 6.00 -10.17 -0.85
CA GLY A 42 6.94 -11.15 -0.34
C GLY A 42 6.73 -12.53 -0.95
N ILE A 43 5.48 -12.98 -1.09
CA ILE A 43 5.15 -14.22 -1.79
C ILE A 43 5.63 -14.16 -3.26
N PHE A 44 5.36 -13.05 -3.97
CA PHE A 44 5.86 -12.87 -5.34
C PHE A 44 7.38 -12.88 -5.41
N TYR A 45 8.07 -12.22 -4.47
CA TYR A 45 9.53 -12.23 -4.40
C TYR A 45 10.10 -13.62 -4.15
N LEU A 46 9.45 -14.44 -3.31
CA LEU A 46 9.88 -15.82 -3.09
C LEU A 46 9.75 -16.66 -4.37
N PHE A 47 8.63 -16.55 -5.09
CA PHE A 47 8.44 -17.26 -6.36
C PHE A 47 9.46 -16.84 -7.42
N ILE A 48 9.62 -15.53 -7.62
CA ILE A 48 10.56 -14.98 -8.60
C ILE A 48 12.00 -15.31 -8.19
N GLY A 49 12.33 -15.20 -6.92
CA GLY A 49 13.66 -15.49 -6.38
C GLY A 49 14.04 -16.95 -6.54
N PHE A 50 13.12 -17.88 -6.27
CA PHE A 50 13.35 -19.30 -6.48
C PHE A 50 13.59 -19.60 -7.96
N GLY A 51 12.76 -19.08 -8.87
CA GLY A 51 12.96 -19.24 -10.31
C GLY A 51 14.27 -18.61 -10.81
N SER A 52 14.60 -17.43 -10.29
CA SER A 52 15.81 -16.68 -10.66
C SER A 52 17.08 -17.33 -10.13
N SER A 53 17.03 -18.09 -9.03
CA SER A 53 18.20 -18.77 -8.46
C SER A 53 18.85 -19.75 -9.43
N LEU A 54 18.09 -20.27 -10.39
CA LEU A 54 18.56 -21.22 -11.41
C LEU A 54 19.35 -20.55 -12.54
N LEU A 55 19.32 -19.22 -12.63
CA LEU A 55 19.84 -18.43 -13.76
C LEU A 55 21.15 -17.69 -13.44
N GLY A 56 21.70 -17.85 -12.22
CA GLY A 56 22.94 -17.18 -11.80
C GLY A 56 22.84 -15.64 -11.89
N ASP A 57 23.83 -15.00 -12.53
CA ASP A 57 23.91 -13.54 -12.67
C ASP A 57 22.76 -12.95 -13.50
N LEU A 58 22.22 -13.70 -14.47
CA LEU A 58 21.02 -13.26 -15.18
C LEU A 58 19.80 -13.24 -14.25
N GLY A 59 19.73 -14.20 -13.32
CA GLY A 59 18.69 -14.28 -12.32
C GLY A 59 18.69 -13.09 -11.36
N SER A 60 19.88 -12.64 -10.93
CA SER A 60 19.98 -11.46 -10.06
C SER A 60 19.46 -10.19 -10.74
N GLY A 61 19.78 -10.00 -12.03
CA GLY A 61 19.22 -8.92 -12.85
C GLY A 61 17.70 -8.98 -12.97
N LEU A 62 17.13 -10.16 -13.25
CA LEU A 62 15.68 -10.36 -13.33
C LEU A 62 14.97 -10.10 -11.99
N LEU A 63 15.59 -10.49 -10.88
CA LEU A 63 15.11 -10.19 -9.53
C LEU A 63 15.02 -8.68 -9.28
N LEU A 64 16.06 -7.93 -9.64
CA LEU A 64 16.10 -6.47 -9.47
C LEU A 64 15.06 -5.76 -10.33
N ILE A 65 14.89 -6.19 -11.59
CA ILE A 65 13.85 -5.66 -12.47
C ILE A 65 12.47 -5.95 -11.87
N SER A 66 12.25 -7.18 -11.40
CA SER A 66 11.00 -7.58 -10.76
C SER A 66 10.73 -6.80 -9.49
N PHE A 67 11.75 -6.49 -8.69
CA PHE A 67 11.66 -5.63 -7.51
C PHE A 67 11.20 -4.21 -7.88
N PHE A 68 11.77 -3.64 -8.94
CA PHE A 68 11.30 -2.35 -9.45
C PHE A 68 9.82 -2.40 -9.84
N PHE A 69 9.39 -3.40 -10.62
CA PHE A 69 7.99 -3.49 -11.01
C PHE A 69 7.05 -3.71 -9.81
N LEU A 70 7.43 -4.57 -8.86
CA LEU A 70 6.59 -4.87 -7.71
C LEU A 70 6.52 -3.72 -6.70
N GLU A 71 7.58 -2.93 -6.49
CA GLU A 71 7.49 -1.78 -5.58
C GLU A 71 6.78 -0.58 -6.22
N TRP A 72 6.93 -0.37 -7.53
CA TRP A 72 6.36 0.81 -8.21
C TRP A 72 4.96 0.54 -8.77
N PHE A 73 4.77 -0.55 -9.51
CA PHE A 73 3.51 -0.79 -10.23
C PHE A 73 2.46 -1.48 -9.36
N TYR A 74 2.84 -2.31 -8.38
CA TYR A 74 1.85 -2.92 -7.48
C TYR A 74 0.94 -1.86 -6.84
N PRO A 75 1.43 -0.86 -6.08
CA PRO A 75 0.55 0.11 -5.44
C PRO A 75 -0.24 0.92 -6.48
N VAL A 76 0.39 1.33 -7.59
CA VAL A 76 -0.27 2.13 -8.64
C VAL A 76 -1.42 1.38 -9.30
N ILE A 77 -1.21 0.12 -9.70
CA ILE A 77 -2.25 -0.69 -10.36
C ILE A 77 -3.44 -0.87 -9.42
N PHE A 78 -3.19 -1.25 -8.17
CA PHE A 78 -4.29 -1.44 -7.22
C PHE A 78 -4.98 -0.13 -6.88
N GLU A 79 -4.25 0.96 -6.61
CA GLU A 79 -4.88 2.23 -6.27
C GLU A 79 -5.68 2.81 -7.43
N VAL A 80 -5.18 2.73 -8.68
CA VAL A 80 -5.91 3.24 -9.85
C VAL A 80 -7.15 2.39 -10.15
N LEU A 81 -7.06 1.06 -10.04
CA LEU A 81 -8.16 0.16 -10.37
C LEU A 81 -9.17 -0.04 -9.24
N ASN A 82 -8.79 0.23 -7.99
CA ASN A 82 -9.57 -0.07 -6.79
C ASN A 82 -9.79 1.18 -5.93
N GLN A 83 -10.09 2.32 -6.56
CA GLN A 83 -10.55 3.55 -5.88
C GLN A 83 -9.60 4.01 -4.75
N GLY A 84 -8.29 3.99 -5.01
CA GLY A 84 -7.27 4.42 -4.04
C GLY A 84 -6.94 3.39 -2.95
N MET A 85 -7.31 2.11 -3.14
CA MET A 85 -7.11 1.05 -2.16
C MET A 85 -6.22 -0.10 -2.68
N THR A 86 -5.08 -0.31 -2.03
CA THR A 86 -4.34 -1.58 -2.12
C THR A 86 -5.09 -2.70 -1.39
N PRO A 87 -4.79 -3.99 -1.64
CA PRO A 87 -5.44 -5.09 -0.93
C PRO A 87 -5.37 -4.99 0.60
N GLY A 88 -4.21 -4.57 1.14
CA GLY A 88 -4.03 -4.32 2.57
C GLY A 88 -4.84 -3.13 3.09
N LYS A 89 -4.98 -2.07 2.29
CA LYS A 89 -5.84 -0.92 2.62
C LYS A 89 -7.33 -1.30 2.60
N GLN A 90 -7.74 -2.11 1.63
CA GLN A 90 -9.10 -2.63 1.51
C GLN A 90 -9.48 -3.50 2.71
N TYR A 91 -8.58 -4.36 3.20
CA TYR A 91 -8.82 -5.17 4.39
C TYR A 91 -9.15 -4.33 5.64
N LEU A 92 -8.59 -3.12 5.72
CA LEU A 92 -8.81 -2.18 6.82
C LEU A 92 -9.84 -1.09 6.50
N ASN A 93 -10.50 -1.13 5.34
CA ASN A 93 -11.44 -0.13 4.85
C ASN A 93 -10.87 1.31 4.89
N ILE A 94 -9.59 1.47 4.54
CA ILE A 94 -8.96 2.78 4.38
C ILE A 94 -8.69 3.04 2.90
N GLN A 95 -8.81 4.29 2.46
CA GLN A 95 -8.61 4.67 1.07
C GLN A 95 -7.78 5.95 0.96
N VAL A 96 -7.10 6.12 -0.16
CA VAL A 96 -6.48 7.38 -0.56
C VAL A 96 -7.50 8.12 -1.44
N LEU A 97 -7.89 9.32 -1.02
CA LEU A 97 -8.80 10.20 -1.74
C LEU A 97 -8.03 11.07 -2.75
#